data_AF-A0A2A4SM35-F1
#
_entry.id   AF-A0A2A4SM35-F1
#
_cell.length_a   1.000
_cell.length_b   1.000
_cell.length_c   1.000
_cell.angle_alpha   90.00
_cell.angle_beta   90.00
_cell.angle_gamma   90.00
#
_symmetry.space_group_name_H-M   'P 1'
#
loop_
_entity.id
_entity.type
_entity.pdbx_description
1 polymer ?
#
loop_
_entity_poly.entity_id
_entity_poly.type
_entity_poly.pdbx_seq_one_letter_code
_entity_poly.pdbx_strand_id
1 'polypeptide(L)' 'WALNLDEYPAIHVISNIDEMIDKVVLMAEVNDHLLFMSNGGFGGIHEKVEALLTN' A
#
# COMPACT_ATOMS: atom_id res chain seq x y z
N TRP A 1 -6.27 22.66 -7.59
CA TRP A 1 -5.12 22.32 -6.74
C TRP A 1 -4.55 21.03 -7.31
N ALA A 2 -3.32 21.04 -7.80
CA ALA A 2 -2.64 19.82 -8.25
C ALA A 2 -1.51 19.59 -7.26
N LEU A 3 -1.44 18.39 -6.69
CA LEU A 3 -0.32 18.00 -5.86
C LEU A 3 0.90 17.85 -6.78
N ASN A 4 1.96 18.61 -6.52
CA ASN A 4 3.23 18.39 -7.19
C ASN A 4 3.92 17.17 -6.56
N LEU A 5 3.86 16.02 -7.22
CA LEU A 5 4.43 14.78 -6.68
C LEU A 5 5.96 14.82 -6.61
N ASP A 6 6.61 15.66 -7.42
CA ASP A 6 8.07 15.80 -7.41
C ASP A 6 8.59 16.37 -6.08
N GLU A 7 7.74 17.08 -5.33
CA GLU A 7 8.06 17.58 -3.99
C GLU A 7 7.92 16.51 -2.90
N TYR A 8 7.32 15.35 -3.21
CA TYR A 8 7.01 14.29 -2.25
C TYR A 8 7.43 12.91 -2.80
N PRO A 9 8.74 12.60 -2.80
CA PRO A 9 9.25 11.37 -3.43
C PRO A 9 8.75 10.07 -2.79
N ALA A 10 8.23 10.13 -1.56
CA ALA A 10 7.64 8.99 -0.86
C ALA A 10 6.15 8.76 -1.18
N ILE A 11 5.50 9.67 -1.92
CA ILE A 11 4.10 9.52 -2.34
C ILE A 11 4.07 8.86 -3.71
N HIS A 12 3.36 7.74 -3.80
CA HIS A 12 3.14 7.03 -5.05
C HIS A 12 1.64 6.90 -5.31
N VAL A 13 1.21 7.21 -6.54
CA VAL A 13 -0.17 6.99 -7.00
C VAL A 13 -0.19 5.74 -7.87
N ILE A 14 -1.00 4.76 -7.48
CA ILE A 14 -1.08 3.45 -8.14
C ILE A 14 -2.55 3.19 -8.47
N SER A 15 -2.82 2.77 -9.71
CA SER A 15 -4.20 2.59 -10.22
C SER A 15 -4.68 1.14 -10.21
N ASN A 16 -3.79 0.19 -9.90
CA ASN A 16 -4.09 -1.23 -9.79
C ASN A 16 -3.84 -1.70 -8.35
N ILE A 17 -4.82 -2.41 -7.78
CA ILE A 17 -4.75 -2.85 -6.38
C ILE A 17 -3.66 -3.91 -6.15
N ASP A 18 -3.49 -4.83 -7.09
CA ASP A 18 -2.51 -5.91 -6.96
C ASP A 18 -1.08 -5.34 -7.12
N GLU A 19 -0.86 -4.38 -8.03
CA GLU A 19 0.43 -3.65 -8.10
C GLU A 19 0.74 -2.90 -6.79
N MET A 20 -0.27 -2.31 -6.16
CA MET A 20 -0.07 -1.63 -4.88
C MET A 20 0.31 -2.61 -3.78
N ILE A 21 -0.34 -3.77 -3.73
CA ILE A 21 -0.01 -4.85 -2.78
C ILE A 21 1.42 -5.32 -2.99
N ASP A 22 1.84 -5.58 -4.22
CA ASP A 22 3.20 -6.02 -4.55
C ASP A 22 4.24 -5.00 -4.04
N LYS A 23 4.01 -3.70 -4.23
CA LYS A 23 4.91 -2.66 -3.72
C LYS A 23 4.93 -2.58 -2.20
N VAL A 24 3.78 -2.68 -1.54
CA VAL A 24 3.70 -2.66 -0.08
C VAL A 24 4.49 -3.85 0.50
N VAL A 25 4.29 -5.05 -0.03
CA VAL A 25 4.99 -6.26 0.44
C VAL A 25 6.50 -6.15 0.20
N LEU A 26 6.92 -5.59 -0.94
CA LEU A 26 8.33 -5.38 -1.24
C LEU A 26 9.02 -4.37 -0.30
N MET A 27 8.28 -3.35 0.14
CA MET A 27 8.81 -2.26 0.97
C MET A 27 8.72 -2.53 2.48
N ALA A 28 7.83 -3.42 2.92
CA ALA A 28 7.59 -3.67 4.34
C ALA A 28 8.78 -4.36 5.00
N GLU A 29 9.25 -3.82 6.13
CA GLU A 29 10.29 -4.40 6.96
C GLU A 29 9.75 -4.88 8.31
N VAL A 30 10.55 -5.70 9.01
CA VAL A 30 10.22 -6.14 10.37
C VAL A 30 10.11 -4.92 11.29
N ASN A 31 9.02 -4.85 12.06
CA ASN A 31 8.61 -3.75 12.93
C ASN A 31 7.94 -2.54 12.24
N ASP A 32 7.71 -2.60 10.92
CA ASP A 32 6.86 -1.61 10.28
C ASP A 32 5.39 -1.76 10.69
N HIS A 33 4.68 -0.62 10.69
CA HIS A 33 3.24 -0.57 10.90
C HIS A 33 2.54 -0.11 9.63
N LEU A 34 1.74 -0.99 9.03
CA LEU A 34 0.95 -0.69 7.84
C LEU A 34 -0.45 -0.20 8.23
N LEU A 35 -0.84 0.98 7.75
CA LEU A 35 -2.18 1.55 7.94
C LEU A 35 -2.90 1.66 6.59
N PHE A 36 -3.93 0.84 6.39
CA PHE A 36 -4.84 0.98 5.24
C PHE A 36 -6.09 1.76 5.66
N MET A 37 -6.42 2.81 4.92
CA MET A 37 -7.60 3.65 5.16
C MET A 37 -8.55 3.59 3.97
N SER A 38 -9.71 2.95 4.15
CA SER A 38 -10.76 2.87 3.15
C SER A 38 -12.11 2.77 3.84
N ASN A 39 -13.12 3.41 3.25
CA ASN A 39 -14.51 3.32 3.72
C ASN A 39 -15.27 2.12 3.14
N GLY A 40 -14.60 1.30 2.31
CA GLY A 40 -15.14 0.05 1.74
C GLY A 40 -14.10 -1.07 1.75
N GLY A 41 -14.41 -2.21 1.11
CA GLY A 41 -13.58 -3.42 1.20
C GLY A 41 -12.17 -3.35 0.59
N PHE A 42 -11.85 -2.30 -0.17
CA PHE A 42 -10.52 -2.01 -0.70
C PHE A 42 -9.82 -3.20 -1.39
N GLY A 43 -10.60 -4.05 -2.08
CA GLY A 43 -10.08 -5.24 -2.76
C GLY A 43 -9.60 -6.37 -1.84
N GLY A 44 -9.99 -6.37 -0.57
CA GLY A 44 -9.55 -7.36 0.43
C GLY A 44 -8.09 -7.19 0.82
N ILE A 45 -7.58 -5.95 0.81
CA ILE A 45 -6.15 -5.68 1.01
C ILE A 45 -5.63 -6.16 2.36
N HIS A 46 -6.44 -6.06 3.41
CA HIS A 46 -6.05 -6.43 4.76
C HIS A 46 -5.67 -7.92 4.80
N GLU A 47 -6.56 -8.79 4.31
CA GLU A 47 -6.34 -10.23 4.29
C GLU A 47 -5.22 -10.64 3.31
N LYS A 48 -5.16 -10.00 2.13
CA LYS A 48 -4.13 -10.29 1.12
C LYS A 48 -2.73 -9.97 1.62
N VAL A 49 -2.52 -8.78 2.20
CA VAL A 49 -1.20 -8.35 2.69
C VAL A 49 -0.78 -9.17 3.90
N GLU A 50 -1.69 -9.43 4.84
CA GLU A 50 -1.41 -10.30 6.00
C GLU A 50 -0.94 -11.69 5.55
N ALA A 51 -1.65 -12.32 4.60
CA ALA A 51 -1.27 -13.63 4.07
C ALA A 51 0.11 -13.63 3.37
N LEU A 52 0.52 -12.52 2.76
CA LEU A 52 1.81 -12.41 2.07
C LEU A 52 2.98 -12.16 3.03
N LEU A 53 2.77 -11.44 4.13
CA LEU A 53 3.82 -11.06 5.08
C LEU A 53 4.02 -12.08 6.22
N THR A 54 3.07 -13.00 6.41
CA THR A 54 3.11 -14.01 7.49
C THR A 54 3.61 -15.38 7.03
N ASN A 55 3.78 -15.59 5.72
CA ASN A 55 4.43 -16.76 5.15
C ASN A 55 5.95 -16.61 5.12
#